data_AF-A0A0J8V750-F1
#
_entry.id   AF-A0A0J8V750-F1
#
_cell.length_a   1.000
_cell.length_b   1.000
_cell.length_c   1.000
_cell.angle_alpha   90.00
_cell.angle_beta   90.00
_cell.angle_gamma   90.00
#
_symmetry.space_group_name_H-M   'P 1'
#
loop_
_entity.id
_entity.type
_entity.pdbx_description
1 polymer ?
#
loop_
_entity_poly.entity_id
_entity_poly.type
_entity_poly.pdbx_seq_one_letter_code
_entity_poly.pdbx_strand_id
1 'polypeptide(L)'
;MTDFQYYFHQLPCFNCKKTTVSTDLGWLTAAMKEDVLAQLAAIIEQGKVEADLSVNVTCTKDEARDYLLLNFYGYSEEELADQIEADDEQEVADEIAELLADGNEKAVFEHEIALQSCTDCDID
;
A
#
# COMPACT_ATOMS: atom_id res chain seq x y z
N MET A 1 5.57 2.18 -18.66
CA MET A 1 4.61 1.26 -18.06
C MET A 1 5.29 0.68 -16.86
N THR A 2 4.70 0.93 -15.71
CA THR A 2 5.25 0.63 -14.40
C THR A 2 4.82 -0.81 -14.07
N ASP A 3 5.58 -1.52 -13.24
CA ASP A 3 5.27 -2.91 -12.88
C ASP A 3 4.22 -3.02 -11.76
N PHE A 4 3.42 -1.96 -11.58
CA PHE A 4 2.39 -1.87 -10.56
C PHE A 4 1.14 -2.65 -10.97
N GLN A 5 0.50 -3.28 -9.99
CA GLN A 5 -0.79 -3.95 -10.16
C GLN A 5 -1.64 -3.68 -8.92
N TYR A 6 -2.96 -3.63 -9.12
CA TYR A 6 -3.90 -3.53 -8.02
C TYR A 6 -4.09 -4.89 -7.37
N TYR A 7 -3.80 -5.01 -6.08
CA TYR A 7 -3.85 -6.29 -5.39
C TYR A 7 -4.94 -6.37 -4.32
N PHE A 8 -5.55 -7.55 -4.26
CA PHE A 8 -6.35 -8.00 -3.12
C PHE A 8 -5.70 -9.21 -2.47
N HIS A 9 -5.93 -9.38 -1.17
CA HIS A 9 -5.49 -10.56 -0.42
C HIS A 9 -6.51 -11.01 0.62
N GLN A 10 -6.52 -12.29 0.95
CA GLN A 10 -7.37 -12.82 2.01
C GLN A 10 -6.74 -12.51 3.37
N LEU A 11 -7.32 -11.57 4.10
CA LEU A 11 -6.88 -11.17 5.44
C LEU A 11 -7.99 -11.38 6.46
N PRO A 12 -7.64 -11.65 7.74
CA PRO A 12 -8.63 -11.84 8.79
C PRO A 12 -9.45 -10.57 9.00
N CYS A 13 -10.76 -10.72 9.17
CA CYS A 13 -11.63 -9.63 9.57
C CYS A 13 -11.26 -9.11 10.96
N PHE A 14 -11.20 -7.79 11.16
CA PHE A 14 -10.77 -7.24 12.45
C PHE A 14 -11.71 -7.58 13.62
N ASN A 15 -12.99 -7.80 13.33
CA ASN A 15 -14.01 -8.08 14.35
C ASN A 15 -14.08 -9.55 14.80
N CYS A 16 -13.64 -10.53 14.00
CA CYS A 16 -13.56 -11.95 14.44
C CYS A 16 -12.19 -12.60 14.37
N LYS A 17 -11.22 -12.00 13.68
CA LYS A 17 -9.82 -12.44 13.56
C LYS A 17 -9.59 -13.82 12.91
N LYS A 18 -10.63 -14.63 12.69
CA LYS A 18 -10.56 -15.98 12.12
C LYS A 18 -11.03 -16.02 10.67
N THR A 19 -12.21 -15.46 10.39
CA THR A 19 -12.76 -15.41 9.04
C THR A 19 -11.92 -14.49 8.18
N THR A 20 -11.45 -14.98 7.04
CA THR A 20 -10.70 -14.17 6.08
C THR A 20 -11.61 -13.66 4.99
N VAL A 21 -11.34 -12.45 4.52
CA VAL A 21 -12.05 -11.84 3.40
C VAL A 21 -11.08 -11.12 2.49
N SER A 22 -11.49 -10.91 1.23
CA SER A 22 -10.75 -10.13 0.26
C SER A 22 -10.59 -8.70 0.77
N THR A 23 -9.35 -8.34 1.08
CA THR A 23 -8.95 -7.02 1.56
C THR A 23 -8.07 -6.37 0.51
N ASP A 24 -8.31 -5.08 0.31
CA ASP A 24 -7.56 -4.24 -0.62
C ASP A 24 -6.14 -4.00 -0.10
N LEU A 25 -5.14 -4.18 -0.95
CA LEU A 25 -3.74 -3.85 -0.65
C LEU A 25 -3.25 -2.61 -1.41
N GLY A 26 -4.06 -2.04 -2.31
CA GLY A 26 -3.66 -0.93 -3.18
C GLY A 26 -2.82 -1.36 -4.39
N TRP A 27 -2.22 -0.35 -5.03
CA TRP A 27 -1.31 -0.51 -6.16
C TRP A 27 0.12 -0.78 -5.69
N LEU A 28 0.64 -1.97 -5.97
CA LEU A 28 1.99 -2.37 -5.56
C LEU A 28 2.71 -3.07 -6.71
N THR A 29 4.04 -3.07 -6.70
CA THR A 29 4.80 -4.04 -7.50
C THR A 29 4.75 -5.43 -6.84
N ALA A 30 5.12 -6.47 -7.59
CA ALA A 30 5.14 -7.84 -7.05
C ALA A 30 6.05 -7.97 -5.81
N ALA A 31 7.20 -7.29 -5.79
CA ALA A 31 8.11 -7.29 -4.65
C ALA A 31 7.53 -6.56 -3.44
N MET A 32 6.95 -5.38 -3.65
CA MET A 32 6.28 -4.61 -2.59
C MET A 32 5.14 -5.40 -1.94
N LYS A 33 4.35 -6.11 -2.75
CA LYS A 33 3.30 -7.00 -2.25
C LYS A 33 3.85 -8.10 -1.34
N GLU A 34 4.94 -8.76 -1.72
CA GLU A 34 5.56 -9.80 -0.89
C GLU A 34 6.02 -9.25 0.46
N ASP A 35 6.65 -8.07 0.45
CA ASP A 35 7.11 -7.39 1.68
C ASP A 35 5.93 -6.93 2.56
N VAL A 36 4.87 -6.39 1.97
CA VAL A 36 3.62 -6.02 2.65
C VAL A 36 2.99 -7.23 3.32
N LEU A 37 2.86 -8.35 2.61
CA LEU A 37 2.28 -9.58 3.15
C LEU A 37 3.12 -10.16 4.29
N ALA A 38 4.45 -10.09 4.21
CA ALA A 38 5.33 -10.52 5.28
C ALA A 38 5.14 -9.67 6.55
N GLN A 39 5.02 -8.34 6.40
CA GLN A 39 4.76 -7.43 7.52
C GLN A 39 3.38 -7.67 8.14
N LEU A 40 2.33 -7.80 7.31
CA LEU A 40 0.98 -8.12 7.78
C LEU A 40 0.95 -9.44 8.55
N ALA A 41 1.61 -10.49 8.04
CA ALA A 41 1.68 -11.78 8.73
C ALA A 41 2.32 -11.63 10.12
N ALA A 42 3.41 -10.85 10.24
CA ALA A 42 4.06 -10.60 11.52
C ALA A 42 3.20 -9.78 12.50
N ILE A 43 2.39 -8.83 12.00
CA ILE A 43 1.44 -8.05 12.80
C ILE A 43 0.29 -8.94 13.30
N ILE A 44 -0.27 -9.76 12.41
CA ILE A 44 -1.38 -10.67 12.72
C ILE A 44 -0.94 -11.75 13.72
N GLU A 45 0.28 -12.29 13.60
CA GLU A 45 0.84 -13.26 14.55
C GLU A 45 0.99 -12.66 15.96
N GLN A 46 1.25 -11.36 16.07
CA GLN A 46 1.25 -10.64 17.35
C GLN A 46 -0.17 -10.39 17.90
N GLY A 47 -1.22 -10.80 17.21
CA GLY A 47 -2.62 -10.61 17.60
C GLY A 47 -3.14 -9.19 17.39
N LYS A 48 -2.36 -8.33 16.73
CA LYS A 48 -2.67 -6.93 16.43
C LYS A 48 -3.54 -6.81 15.17
N VAL A 49 -4.66 -7.52 15.17
CA VAL A 49 -5.66 -7.45 14.10
C VAL A 49 -6.62 -6.31 14.43
N GLU A 50 -6.29 -5.12 13.95
CA GLU A 50 -7.04 -3.86 14.13
C GLU A 50 -7.68 -3.43 12.80
N ALA A 51 -8.60 -2.45 12.83
CA ALA A 51 -9.31 -2.03 11.62
C ALA A 51 -8.34 -1.49 10.56
N ASP A 52 -7.31 -0.76 10.98
CA ASP A 52 -6.31 -0.16 10.10
C ASP A 52 -4.93 -0.69 10.52
N LEU A 53 -4.20 -1.27 9.56
CA LEU A 53 -2.85 -1.77 9.76
C LEU A 53 -1.85 -0.95 8.94
N SER A 54 -0.86 -0.38 9.60
CA SER A 54 0.25 0.30 8.94
C SER A 54 1.39 -0.67 8.65
N VAL A 55 1.83 -0.70 7.39
CA VAL A 55 3.04 -1.41 6.93
C VAL A 55 3.92 -0.43 6.17
N ASN A 56 5.17 -0.80 5.89
CA ASN A 56 6.06 0.02 5.08
C ASN A 56 6.17 -0.53 3.66
N VAL A 57 6.06 0.36 2.67
CA VAL A 57 6.40 0.08 1.27
C VAL A 57 7.73 0.74 0.95
N THR A 58 8.65 -0.03 0.39
CA THR A 58 9.96 0.48 -0.03
C THR A 58 10.00 0.58 -1.54
N CYS A 59 10.25 1.79 -2.05
CA CYS A 59 10.29 2.10 -3.47
C CYS A 59 11.73 2.46 -3.89
N THR A 60 12.11 2.07 -5.10
CA THR A 60 13.17 2.78 -5.84
C THR A 60 12.71 4.19 -6.18
N LYS A 61 13.65 5.06 -6.58
CA LYS A 61 13.32 6.43 -7.01
C LYS A 61 12.27 6.47 -8.12
N ASP A 62 12.37 5.56 -9.08
CA ASP A 62 11.46 5.52 -10.23
C ASP A 62 10.08 5.01 -9.81
N GLU A 63 10.01 4.05 -8.89
CA GLU A 63 8.73 3.53 -8.37
C GLU A 63 8.04 4.50 -7.40
N ALA A 64 8.78 5.35 -6.69
CA ALA A 64 8.24 6.23 -5.66
C ALA A 64 7.20 7.21 -6.20
N ARG A 65 7.43 7.73 -7.42
CA ARG A 65 6.50 8.64 -8.11
C ARG A 65 5.15 7.96 -8.35
N ASP A 66 5.19 6.80 -8.99
CA ASP A 66 3.96 6.12 -9.39
C ASP A 66 3.24 5.52 -8.18
N TYR A 67 3.99 5.06 -7.17
CA TYR A 67 3.41 4.64 -5.90
C TYR A 67 2.58 5.76 -5.24
N LEU A 68 3.14 6.97 -5.14
CA LEU A 68 2.44 8.12 -4.54
C LEU A 68 1.21 8.51 -5.35
N LEU A 69 1.35 8.65 -6.66
CA LEU A 69 0.23 9.03 -7.53
C LEU A 69 -0.91 8.01 -7.49
N LEU A 70 -0.59 6.70 -7.49
CA LEU A 70 -1.59 5.63 -7.49
C LEU A 70 -2.27 5.44 -6.12
N ASN A 71 -1.51 5.45 -5.02
CA ASN A 71 -2.04 5.08 -3.70
C ASN A 71 -2.44 6.29 -2.84
N PHE A 72 -1.73 7.42 -2.96
CA PHE A 72 -1.98 8.59 -2.12
C PHE A 72 -2.91 9.60 -2.80
N TYR A 73 -2.63 9.91 -4.06
CA TYR A 73 -3.47 10.84 -4.86
C TYR A 73 -4.64 10.14 -5.55
N GLY A 74 -4.60 8.81 -5.69
CA GLY A 74 -5.71 8.02 -6.23
C GLY A 74 -5.86 8.09 -7.75
N TYR A 75 -4.80 8.47 -8.47
CA TYR A 75 -4.76 8.38 -9.93
C TYR A 75 -4.86 6.92 -10.39
N SER A 76 -5.42 6.72 -11.57
CA SER A 76 -5.39 5.45 -12.29
C SER A 76 -4.12 5.30 -13.13
N GLU A 77 -3.76 4.07 -13.48
CA GLU A 77 -2.66 3.81 -14.42
C GLU A 77 -2.82 4.55 -15.76
N GLU A 78 -4.06 4.74 -16.23
CA GLU A 78 -4.35 5.46 -17.48
C GLU A 78 -4.03 6.95 -17.35
N GLU A 79 -4.32 7.55 -16.19
CA GLU A 79 -4.07 8.97 -15.95
C GLU A 79 -2.58 9.29 -15.78
N LEU A 80 -1.77 8.32 -15.32
CA LEU A 80 -0.33 8.51 -15.15
C LEU A 80 0.43 8.85 -16.44
N ALA A 81 -0.18 8.58 -17.60
CA ALA A 81 0.45 8.82 -18.89
C ALA A 81 0.55 10.32 -19.23
N ASP A 82 -0.50 11.10 -18.99
CA ASP A 82 -0.60 12.49 -19.43
C ASP A 82 -1.69 13.33 -18.74
N GLN A 83 -2.33 12.84 -17.67
CA GLN A 83 -3.47 13.51 -17.01
C GLN A 83 -3.20 13.88 -15.55
N ILE A 84 -1.94 13.89 -15.12
CA ILE A 84 -1.56 14.29 -13.76
C ILE A 84 -1.60 15.82 -13.66
N GLU A 85 -2.23 16.33 -12.60
CA GLU A 85 -2.23 17.75 -12.30
C GLU A 85 -0.80 18.23 -11.98
N ALA A 86 -0.42 19.41 -12.51
CA ALA A 86 0.94 19.92 -12.36
C ALA A 86 1.33 20.20 -10.90
N ASP A 87 0.36 20.56 -10.06
CA ASP A 87 0.57 20.79 -8.63
C ASP A 87 0.88 19.46 -7.93
N ASP A 88 0.12 18.40 -8.20
CA ASP A 88 0.38 17.05 -7.66
C ASP A 88 1.74 16.49 -8.12
N GLU A 89 2.10 16.67 -9.39
CA GLU A 89 3.41 16.25 -9.92
C GLU A 89 4.57 16.94 -9.18
N GLN A 90 4.41 18.23 -8.87
CA GLN A 90 5.41 19.00 -8.13
C GLN A 90 5.50 18.55 -6.67
N GLU A 91 4.36 18.34 -6.00
CA GLU A 91 4.32 17.84 -4.62
C GLU A 91 4.98 16.44 -4.51
N VAL A 92 4.69 15.54 -5.45
CA VAL A 92 5.35 14.22 -5.52
C VAL A 92 6.85 14.36 -5.72
N ALA A 93 7.31 15.25 -6.60
CA ALA A 93 8.72 15.48 -6.83
C ALA A 93 9.45 16.01 -5.58
N ASP A 94 8.82 16.93 -4.85
CA ASP A 94 9.36 17.52 -3.63
C ASP A 94 9.43 16.48 -2.49
N GLU A 95 8.37 15.69 -2.29
CA GLU A 95 8.33 14.59 -1.32
C GLU A 95 9.44 13.56 -1.58
N ILE A 96 9.61 13.13 -2.84
CA ILE A 96 10.67 12.19 -3.22
C ILE A 96 12.06 12.81 -3.00
N ALA A 97 12.22 14.11 -3.27
CA ALA A 97 13.49 14.79 -3.06
C ALA A 97 13.86 14.88 -1.57
N GLU A 98 12.88 15.07 -0.69
CA GLU A 98 13.08 15.07 0.77
C GLU A 98 13.40 13.66 1.28
N LEU A 99 12.65 12.64 0.88
CA LEU A 99 12.87 11.25 1.34
C LEU A 99 14.21 10.68 0.88
N LEU A 100 14.67 11.08 -0.32
CA LEU A 100 15.95 10.68 -0.88
C LEU A 100 17.09 11.64 -0.52
N ALA A 101 16.84 12.63 0.34
CA ALA A 101 17.90 13.46 0.89
C ALA A 101 18.95 12.61 1.62
N ASP A 102 20.15 13.18 1.79
CA ASP A 102 21.28 12.51 2.44
C ASP A 102 21.82 11.24 1.75
N GLY A 103 21.39 10.98 0.52
CA GLY A 103 21.95 9.91 -0.34
C GLY A 103 21.24 8.56 -0.20
N ASN A 104 19.99 8.55 0.27
CA ASN A 104 19.18 7.33 0.30
C ASN A 104 18.88 6.87 -1.14
N GLU A 105 19.04 5.57 -1.40
CA GLU A 105 18.71 4.97 -2.71
C GLU A 105 17.25 4.53 -2.83
N LYS A 106 16.52 4.53 -1.71
CA LYS A 106 15.16 4.02 -1.59
C LYS A 106 14.31 4.97 -0.75
N ALA A 107 13.08 5.19 -1.20
CA ALA A 107 12.05 5.87 -0.42
C ALA A 107 11.26 4.82 0.37
N VAL A 108 10.87 5.16 1.60
CA VAL A 108 10.04 4.29 2.44
C VAL A 108 8.79 5.07 2.81
N PHE A 109 7.63 4.50 2.47
CA PHE A 109 6.33 5.09 2.75
C PHE A 109 5.56 4.23 3.74
N GLU A 110 4.88 4.87 4.68
CA GLU A 110 3.85 4.19 5.45
C GLU A 110 2.64 3.93 4.53
N HIS A 111 2.15 2.71 4.55
CA HIS A 111 1.03 2.23 3.74
C HIS A 111 -0.04 1.65 4.66
N GLU A 112 -1.22 2.24 4.63
CA GLU A 112 -2.34 1.83 5.47
C GLU A 112 -3.20 0.79 4.75
N ILE A 113 -3.56 -0.27 5.47
CA ILE A 113 -4.41 -1.34 4.98
C ILE A 113 -5.64 -1.41 5.88
N ALA A 114 -6.79 -1.05 5.29
CA ALA A 114 -8.09 -1.11 5.95
C ALA A 114 -8.63 -2.55 5.95
N LEU A 115 -8.47 -3.25 7.07
CA LEU A 115 -9.07 -4.55 7.30
C LEU A 115 -10.60 -4.44 7.30
N GLN A 116 -11.23 -5.46 6.74
CA GLN A 116 -12.68 -5.50 6.59
C GLN A 116 -13.36 -6.07 7.84
N SER A 117 -14.61 -5.67 8.07
CA SER A 117 -15.48 -6.35 9.04
C SER A 117 -16.23 -7.50 8.37
N CYS A 118 -16.40 -8.62 9.07
CA CYS A 118 -17.23 -9.74 8.62
C CYS A 118 -18.61 -9.68 9.29
N THR A 119 -19.66 -10.06 8.56
CA THR A 119 -21.02 -10.22 9.14
C THR A 119 -21.20 -11.57 9.84
N ASP A 120 -20.48 -12.61 9.40
CA ASP A 120 -20.66 -14.00 9.81
C ASP A 120 -19.47 -14.51 10.63
N CYS A 121 -19.17 -13.80 11.71
CA CYS A 121 -18.01 -14.06 12.56
C CYS A 121 -18.10 -15.35 13.41
N ASP A 122 -19.28 -15.97 13.48
CA ASP A 122 -19.60 -17.13 14.34
C ASP A 122 -20.22 -18.31 13.56
N ILE A 123 -20.00 -18.40 12.23
CA ILE A 123 -20.42 -19.57 11.45
C ILE A 123 -19.21 -20.48 11.25
N ASP A 124 -19.13 -21.53 12.09
CA ASP A 124 -18.21 -22.68 11.92
C ASP A 124 -18.57 -23.51 10.67
#